data_AF-A0A820DF69-F1
#
_entry.id   AF-A0A820DF69-F1
#
_cell.length_a   1.000
_cell.length_b   1.000
_cell.length_c   1.000
_cell.angle_alpha   90.00
_cell.angle_beta   90.00
_cell.angle_gamma   90.00
#
_symmetry.space_group_name_H-M   'P 1'
#
loop_
_entity.id
_entity.type
_entity.pdbx_description
1 polymer ?
#
loop_
_entity_poly.entity_id
_entity_poly.type
_entity_poly.pdbx_seq_one_letter_code
_entity_poly.pdbx_strand_id
1 'polypeptide(L)'
;MTRVIIHGMIENYQAPWYDQMRQAFLDTEDSNVIFVDWSKTNHFPYTQATANTQMVGAEVSLLINELIANHGADPQLIHLIGHSLGAHAAGYAGSRIVPRVSRITGLDRAGPYFEWTDPLVRLDPTDAQFVDVIHTDGQRHVQLGLGLLQPLGHVDFYPNGGLEQPQCPKMTGNIWNAIIHALNNEGFVDTVLCSHLFSVYTFTDSIRNSNCSYVSIACSSMEKLTQTDECSRNPINRMGLHASSFPQGSFYLSTQDANRYPYCRR
;
A
#
# COMPACT_ATOMS: atom_id res chain seq x y z
N MET A 1 -14.49 -4.10 13.18
CA MET A 1 -13.19 -4.59 12.66
C MET A 1 -12.06 -3.78 13.30
N THR A 2 -10.83 -4.29 13.42
CA THR A 2 -9.67 -3.47 13.83
C THR A 2 -8.76 -3.21 12.64
N ARG A 3 -8.56 -1.93 12.31
CA ARG A 3 -7.71 -1.45 11.21
C ARG A 3 -6.46 -0.81 11.79
N VAL A 4 -5.28 -1.37 11.51
CA VAL A 4 -3.99 -0.82 11.96
C VAL A 4 -3.29 -0.22 10.76
N ILE A 5 -3.06 1.10 10.78
CA ILE A 5 -2.53 1.84 9.62
C ILE A 5 -1.14 2.39 9.93
N ILE A 6 -0.17 1.99 9.11
CA ILE A 6 1.26 2.25 9.29
C ILE A 6 1.79 3.07 8.11
N HIS A 7 2.28 4.29 8.37
CA HIS A 7 2.78 5.19 7.34
C HIS A 7 4.19 4.86 6.88
N GLY A 8 4.62 5.54 5.83
CA GLY A 8 5.93 5.46 5.22
C GLY A 8 7.01 6.34 5.84
N MET A 9 8.11 6.48 5.08
CA MET A 9 9.17 7.46 5.34
C MET A 9 8.58 8.88 5.30
N ILE A 10 9.15 9.82 6.08
CA ILE A 10 8.82 11.27 6.10
C ILE A 10 7.35 11.65 6.37
N GLU A 11 6.44 10.68 6.48
CA GLU A 11 5.04 10.83 6.84
C GLU A 11 4.85 10.87 8.37
N ASN A 12 3.68 11.29 8.82
CA ASN A 12 3.27 11.28 10.23
C ASN A 12 1.74 11.31 10.36
N TYR A 13 1.23 11.23 11.58
CA TYR A 13 -0.20 11.21 11.88
C TYR A 13 -1.00 12.47 11.44
N GLN A 14 -0.32 13.57 11.13
CA GLN A 14 -0.93 14.82 10.65
C GLN A 14 -1.09 14.86 9.13
N ALA A 15 -0.58 13.85 8.40
CA ALA A 15 -0.76 13.80 6.95
C ALA A 15 -2.27 13.74 6.61
N PRO A 16 -2.78 14.57 5.70
CA PRO A 16 -4.23 14.64 5.45
C PRO A 16 -4.89 13.31 5.07
N TRP A 17 -4.13 12.40 4.44
CA TRP A 17 -4.64 11.08 4.06
C TRP A 17 -4.97 10.19 5.27
N TYR A 18 -4.32 10.38 6.42
CA TYR A 18 -4.64 9.65 7.66
C TYR A 18 -6.06 9.96 8.12
N ASP A 19 -6.38 11.25 8.27
CA ASP A 19 -7.71 11.68 8.67
C ASP A 19 -8.76 11.24 7.65
N GLN A 20 -8.43 11.30 6.36
CA GLN A 20 -9.34 10.86 5.31
C GLN A 20 -9.63 9.36 5.39
N MET A 21 -8.61 8.52 5.55
CA MET A 21 -8.78 7.07 5.69
C MET A 21 -9.47 6.70 7.00
N ARG A 22 -9.16 7.39 8.11
CA ARG A 22 -9.89 7.24 9.39
C ARG A 22 -11.38 7.40 9.16
N GLN A 23 -11.74 8.54 8.58
CA GLN A 23 -13.12 8.93 8.38
C GLN A 23 -13.81 7.96 7.44
N ALA A 24 -13.13 7.52 6.38
CA ALA A 24 -13.66 6.52 5.47
C ALA A 24 -14.08 5.23 6.21
N PHE A 25 -13.24 4.69 7.09
CA PHE A 25 -13.59 3.51 7.87
C PHE A 25 -14.72 3.78 8.86
N LEU A 26 -14.64 4.86 9.63
CA LEU A 26 -15.64 5.18 10.66
C LEU A 26 -17.01 5.52 10.08
N ASP A 27 -17.08 6.03 8.85
CA ASP A 27 -18.34 6.32 8.15
C ASP A 27 -18.98 5.07 7.54
N THR A 28 -18.22 3.99 7.31
CA THR A 28 -18.67 2.84 6.52
C THR A 28 -18.84 1.56 7.33
N GLU A 29 -18.08 1.39 8.41
CA GLU A 29 -18.15 0.22 9.28
C GLU A 29 -17.81 0.56 10.75
N ASP A 30 -18.42 -0.18 11.68
CA ASP A 30 -18.04 -0.10 13.10
C ASP A 30 -16.63 -0.69 13.30
N SER A 31 -15.66 0.20 13.50
CA SER A 31 -14.25 -0.12 13.47
C SER A 31 -13.42 0.58 14.53
N ASN A 32 -12.47 -0.17 15.08
CA ASN A 32 -11.33 0.39 15.79
C ASN A 32 -10.27 0.79 14.76
N VAL A 33 -9.86 2.05 14.73
CA VAL A 33 -8.80 2.53 13.83
C VAL A 33 -7.59 2.93 14.67
N ILE A 34 -6.48 2.21 14.48
CA ILE A 34 -5.21 2.40 15.20
C ILE A 34 -4.19 2.98 14.21
N PHE A 35 -3.68 4.17 14.50
CA PHE A 35 -2.63 4.81 13.73
C PHE A 35 -1.28 4.62 14.39
N VAL A 36 -0.35 4.05 13.64
CA VAL A 36 1.02 3.80 14.10
C VAL A 36 1.88 4.96 13.62
N ASP A 37 2.10 5.93 14.51
CA ASP A 37 3.02 7.03 14.27
C ASP A 37 4.44 6.67 14.70
N TRP A 38 5.34 6.54 13.73
CA TRP A 38 6.76 6.28 13.93
C TRP A 38 7.64 7.38 13.33
N SER A 39 7.07 8.57 13.13
CA SER A 39 7.70 9.74 12.51
C SER A 39 9.04 10.13 13.13
N LYS A 40 9.23 9.93 14.44
CA LYS A 40 10.52 10.17 15.11
C LYS A 40 11.70 9.40 14.52
N THR A 41 11.44 8.30 13.79
CA THR A 41 12.45 7.34 13.33
C THR A 41 12.32 6.98 11.85
N ASN A 42 11.46 7.68 11.10
CA ASN A 42 11.20 7.41 9.68
C ASN A 42 11.90 8.40 8.73
N HIS A 43 12.86 9.18 9.23
CA HIS A 43 13.58 10.20 8.46
C HIS A 43 14.96 9.70 8.00
N PHE A 44 15.70 10.55 7.28
CA PHE A 44 17.05 10.22 6.83
C PHE A 44 18.01 9.90 8.00
N PRO A 45 18.96 8.98 7.80
CA PRO A 45 19.28 8.28 6.54
C PRO A 45 18.29 7.15 6.19
N TYR A 46 17.99 6.97 4.89
CA TYR A 46 17.02 5.98 4.40
C TYR A 46 17.30 4.55 4.88
N THR A 47 18.58 4.18 4.94
CA THR A 47 19.03 2.88 5.46
C THR A 47 18.60 2.65 6.91
N GLN A 48 18.65 3.69 7.74
CA GLN A 48 18.21 3.60 9.13
C GLN A 48 16.68 3.53 9.22
N ALA A 49 15.96 4.35 8.45
CA ALA A 49 14.50 4.27 8.38
C ALA A 49 14.03 2.88 7.93
N THR A 50 14.70 2.29 6.93
CA THR A 50 14.49 0.91 6.47
C THR A 50 14.68 -0.08 7.62
N ALA A 51 15.81 -0.02 8.34
CA ALA A 51 16.06 -0.91 9.47
C ALA A 51 15.03 -0.75 10.60
N ASN A 52 14.59 0.49 10.87
CA ASN A 52 13.62 0.79 11.92
C ASN A 52 12.25 0.16 11.67
N THR A 53 11.89 -0.18 10.42
CA THR A 53 10.64 -0.88 10.12
C THR A 53 10.52 -2.23 10.85
N GLN A 54 11.64 -2.90 11.15
CA GLN A 54 11.64 -4.12 11.96
C GLN A 54 11.20 -3.86 13.41
N MET A 55 11.67 -2.75 13.99
CA MET A 55 11.27 -2.33 15.34
C MET A 55 9.79 -1.92 15.36
N VAL A 56 9.33 -1.16 14.36
CA VAL A 56 7.92 -0.80 14.24
C VAL A 56 7.04 -2.06 14.14
N GLY A 57 7.43 -3.02 13.31
CA GLY A 57 6.71 -4.29 13.21
C GLY A 57 6.69 -5.09 14.51
N ALA A 58 7.81 -5.11 15.24
CA ALA A 58 7.89 -5.74 16.55
C ALA A 58 6.92 -5.09 17.56
N GLU A 59 6.93 -3.77 17.69
CA GLU A 59 6.03 -3.02 18.59
C GLU A 59 4.55 -3.20 18.23
N VAL A 60 4.21 -3.16 16.94
CA VAL A 60 2.84 -3.45 16.48
C VAL A 60 2.44 -4.89 16.82
N SER A 61 3.34 -5.86 16.65
CA SER A 61 3.05 -7.26 17.00
C SER A 61 2.83 -7.44 18.51
N LEU A 62 3.57 -6.72 19.36
CA LEU A 62 3.40 -6.74 20.80
C LEU A 62 2.01 -6.22 21.20
N LEU A 63 1.61 -5.06 20.67
CA LEU A 63 0.28 -4.50 20.90
C LEU A 63 -0.83 -5.47 20.47
N ILE A 64 -0.71 -6.04 19.26
CA ILE A 64 -1.76 -6.90 18.71
C ILE A 64 -1.85 -8.23 19.46
N ASN A 65 -0.72 -8.84 19.81
CA ASN A 65 -0.70 -10.06 20.62
C ASN A 65 -1.29 -9.80 22.03
N GLU A 66 -1.02 -8.64 22.63
CA GLU A 66 -1.63 -8.23 23.91
C GLU A 66 -3.17 -8.13 23.79
N LEU A 67 -3.66 -7.49 22.73
CA LEU A 67 -5.10 -7.38 22.46
C LEU A 67 -5.76 -8.75 22.27
N ILE A 68 -5.08 -9.66 21.56
CA ILE A 68 -5.58 -11.03 21.34
C ILE A 68 -5.58 -11.82 22.66
N ALA A 69 -4.46 -11.83 23.38
CA ALA A 69 -4.28 -12.67 24.55
C ALA A 69 -5.11 -12.22 25.76
N ASN A 70 -5.19 -10.90 25.98
CA ASN A 70 -5.71 -10.35 27.24
C ASN A 70 -6.98 -9.50 27.07
N HIS A 71 -7.35 -9.14 25.84
CA HIS A 71 -8.52 -8.30 25.58
C HIS A 71 -9.55 -8.93 24.63
N GLY A 72 -9.37 -10.20 24.26
CA GLY A 72 -10.33 -10.96 23.46
C GLY A 72 -10.45 -10.48 22.01
N ALA A 73 -9.44 -9.78 21.48
CA ALA A 73 -9.44 -9.39 20.07
C ALA A 73 -9.33 -10.65 19.19
N ASP A 74 -10.24 -10.79 18.23
CA ASP A 74 -10.19 -11.87 17.25
C ASP A 74 -9.17 -11.53 16.15
N PRO A 75 -8.08 -12.30 15.96
CA PRO A 75 -7.12 -12.07 14.88
C PRO A 75 -7.75 -12.11 13.48
N GLN A 76 -8.88 -12.80 13.32
CA GLN A 76 -9.65 -12.80 12.07
C GLN A 76 -10.29 -11.45 11.75
N LEU A 77 -10.43 -10.58 12.75
CA LEU A 77 -10.99 -9.24 12.63
C LEU A 77 -9.91 -8.14 12.61
N ILE A 78 -8.64 -8.50 12.40
CA ILE A 78 -7.50 -7.57 12.36
C ILE A 78 -6.97 -7.44 10.93
N HIS A 79 -6.95 -6.21 10.44
CA HIS A 79 -6.40 -5.84 9.14
C HIS A 79 -5.27 -4.83 9.31
N LEU A 80 -4.04 -5.21 8.96
CA LEU A 80 -2.91 -4.29 8.91
C LEU A 80 -2.82 -3.66 7.51
N ILE A 81 -2.63 -2.34 7.45
CA ILE A 81 -2.54 -1.58 6.22
C ILE A 81 -1.27 -0.76 6.30
N GLY A 82 -0.31 -1.02 5.42
CA GLY A 82 0.98 -0.34 5.44
C GLY A 82 1.25 0.36 4.11
N HIS A 83 1.65 1.63 4.17
CA HIS A 83 2.08 2.42 3.01
C HIS A 83 3.60 2.51 2.95
N SER A 84 4.20 2.40 1.76
CA SER A 84 5.64 2.60 1.57
C SER A 84 6.48 1.69 2.50
N LEU A 85 7.40 2.23 3.31
CA LEU A 85 8.13 1.51 4.37
C LEU A 85 7.20 0.85 5.40
N GLY A 86 6.04 1.44 5.66
CA GLY A 86 5.02 0.91 6.56
C GLY A 86 4.43 -0.43 6.10
N ALA A 87 4.46 -0.73 4.79
CA ALA A 87 4.05 -2.04 4.28
C ALA A 87 4.97 -3.17 4.77
N HIS A 88 6.27 -2.90 4.84
CA HIS A 88 7.24 -3.85 5.38
C HIS A 88 7.12 -3.97 6.89
N ALA A 89 6.87 -2.86 7.60
CA ALA A 89 6.53 -2.90 9.03
C ALA A 89 5.28 -3.74 9.30
N ALA A 90 4.26 -3.67 8.45
CA ALA A 90 3.07 -4.53 8.54
C ALA A 90 3.41 -6.02 8.32
N GLY A 91 4.28 -6.34 7.36
CA GLY A 91 4.79 -7.71 7.16
C GLY A 91 5.57 -8.23 8.37
N TYR A 92 6.48 -7.42 8.91
CA TYR A 92 7.20 -7.73 10.14
C TYR A 92 6.27 -7.93 11.35
N ALA A 93 5.18 -7.16 11.45
CA ALA A 93 4.18 -7.38 12.48
C ALA A 93 3.43 -8.71 12.25
N GLY A 94 2.93 -8.94 11.04
CA GLY A 94 2.18 -10.14 10.67
C GLY A 94 2.94 -11.45 10.94
N SER A 95 4.23 -11.50 10.59
CA SER A 95 5.08 -12.67 10.84
C SER A 95 5.30 -12.99 12.32
N ARG A 96 5.04 -12.04 13.23
CA ARG A 96 5.22 -12.18 14.69
C ARG A 96 3.89 -12.34 15.45
N ILE A 97 2.75 -12.11 14.82
CA ILE A 97 1.43 -12.19 15.46
C ILE A 97 0.91 -13.64 15.43
N VAL A 98 0.48 -14.14 16.59
CA VAL A 98 -0.04 -15.50 16.74
C VAL A 98 -1.34 -15.46 17.59
N PRO A 99 -2.48 -15.98 17.07
CA PRO A 99 -2.71 -16.52 15.73
C PRO A 99 -2.61 -15.47 14.62
N ARG A 100 -2.33 -15.91 13.38
CA ARG A 100 -2.10 -15.03 12.23
C ARG A 100 -3.31 -14.14 11.93
N VAL A 101 -3.06 -12.85 11.69
CA VAL A 101 -4.10 -11.88 11.31
C VAL A 101 -4.80 -12.25 9.99
N SER A 102 -6.03 -11.79 9.80
CA SER A 102 -6.78 -12.11 8.58
C SER A 102 -6.19 -11.47 7.34
N ARG A 103 -5.75 -10.20 7.42
CA ARG A 103 -5.33 -9.47 6.22
C ARG A 103 -4.19 -8.50 6.45
N ILE A 104 -3.30 -8.41 5.46
CA ILE A 104 -2.37 -7.28 5.27
C ILE A 104 -2.62 -6.66 3.89
N THR A 105 -2.84 -5.35 3.81
CA THR A 105 -2.77 -4.60 2.55
C THR A 105 -1.46 -3.82 2.48
N GLY A 106 -0.67 -4.05 1.43
CA GLY A 106 0.51 -3.26 1.09
C GLY A 106 0.18 -2.17 0.07
N LEU A 107 0.27 -0.90 0.47
CA LEU A 107 0.03 0.26 -0.39
C LEU A 107 1.38 0.78 -0.90
N ASP A 108 1.66 0.51 -2.17
CA ASP A 108 2.87 0.87 -2.90
C ASP A 108 4.16 0.74 -2.08
N ARG A 109 4.51 -0.52 -1.81
CA ARG A 109 5.57 -0.91 -0.88
C ARG A 109 6.91 -0.41 -1.36
N ALA A 110 7.75 0.10 -0.46
CA ALA A 110 9.03 0.68 -0.82
C ALA A 110 9.99 -0.36 -1.45
N GLY A 111 10.62 -0.01 -2.58
CA GLY A 111 11.55 -0.90 -3.28
C GLY A 111 12.99 -0.93 -2.79
N PRO A 112 13.65 0.23 -2.60
CA PRO A 112 15.04 0.25 -2.21
C PRO A 112 15.28 -0.53 -0.90
N TYR A 113 16.29 -1.40 -0.91
CA TYR A 113 16.65 -2.33 0.20
C TYR A 113 15.67 -3.48 0.49
N PHE A 114 14.54 -3.58 -0.22
CA PHE A 114 13.59 -4.69 -0.10
C PHE A 114 13.50 -5.54 -1.37
N GLU A 115 13.74 -4.96 -2.54
CA GLU A 115 13.64 -5.69 -3.81
C GLU A 115 14.61 -6.89 -3.86
N TRP A 116 14.13 -8.04 -4.31
CA TRP A 116 14.92 -9.29 -4.46
C TRP A 116 15.57 -9.81 -3.18
N THR A 117 15.07 -9.38 -2.02
CA THR A 117 15.52 -9.87 -0.73
C THR A 117 14.72 -11.09 -0.26
N ASP A 118 15.24 -11.78 0.75
CA ASP A 118 14.59 -12.92 1.40
C ASP A 118 13.19 -12.52 1.92
N PRO A 119 12.16 -13.38 1.82
CA PRO A 119 10.85 -13.15 2.43
C PRO A 119 10.90 -12.64 3.88
N LEU A 120 11.89 -13.07 4.67
CA LEU A 120 12.08 -12.67 6.06
C LEU A 120 12.27 -11.15 6.24
N VAL A 121 12.76 -10.44 5.22
CA VAL A 121 13.15 -9.02 5.34
C VAL A 121 12.21 -8.07 4.59
N ARG A 122 11.04 -8.54 4.14
CA ARG A 122 10.05 -7.74 3.41
C ARG A 122 8.63 -8.24 3.67
N LEU A 123 7.64 -7.59 3.06
CA LEU A 123 6.27 -8.11 3.08
C LEU A 123 6.20 -9.31 2.13
N ASP A 124 5.53 -10.36 2.59
CA ASP A 124 5.38 -11.63 1.88
C ASP A 124 3.98 -12.24 2.09
N PRO A 125 3.45 -13.08 1.18
CA PRO A 125 2.15 -13.72 1.36
C PRO A 125 2.03 -14.54 2.65
N THR A 126 3.15 -15.00 3.22
CA THR A 126 3.15 -15.77 4.47
C THR A 126 2.85 -14.93 5.73
N ASP A 127 2.87 -13.59 5.65
CA ASP A 127 2.71 -12.70 6.81
C ASP A 127 1.25 -12.55 7.30
N ALA A 128 0.27 -12.92 6.48
CA ALA A 128 -1.15 -12.93 6.84
C ALA A 128 -1.89 -14.12 6.21
N GLN A 129 -3.17 -14.30 6.56
CA GLN A 129 -4.02 -15.27 5.85
C GLN A 129 -4.35 -14.78 4.44
N PHE A 130 -4.43 -13.47 4.25
CA PHE A 130 -4.57 -12.82 2.96
C PHE A 130 -3.67 -11.59 2.90
N VAL A 131 -2.93 -11.45 1.80
CA VAL A 131 -2.04 -10.32 1.55
C VAL A 131 -2.39 -9.80 0.17
N ASP A 132 -2.81 -8.55 0.10
CA ASP A 132 -3.05 -7.87 -1.16
C ASP A 132 -2.22 -6.60 -1.29
N VAL A 133 -1.80 -6.29 -2.51
CA VAL A 133 -0.84 -5.22 -2.78
C VAL A 133 -1.38 -4.33 -3.87
N ILE A 134 -1.25 -3.01 -3.71
CA ILE A 134 -1.56 -2.02 -4.73
C ILE A 134 -0.25 -1.36 -5.17
N HIS A 135 0.11 -1.53 -6.44
CA HIS A 135 1.32 -0.98 -7.05
C HIS A 135 0.98 0.29 -7.81
N THR A 136 1.63 1.40 -7.47
CA THR A 136 1.36 2.71 -8.10
C THR A 136 2.60 3.53 -8.40
N ASP A 137 3.81 3.08 -8.03
CA ASP A 137 5.06 3.77 -8.37
C ASP A 137 6.23 2.80 -8.65
N GLY A 138 5.94 1.69 -9.30
CA GLY A 138 6.91 0.62 -9.61
C GLY A 138 7.85 0.91 -10.78
N GLN A 139 8.10 2.18 -11.13
CA GLN A 139 9.14 2.52 -12.12
C GLN A 139 10.53 2.08 -11.62
N ARG A 140 11.50 1.93 -12.52
CA ARG A 140 12.87 1.62 -12.09
C ARG A 140 13.37 2.72 -11.15
N HIS A 141 14.12 2.38 -10.11
CA HIS A 141 14.66 3.37 -9.16
C HIS A 141 15.53 4.45 -9.83
N VAL A 142 16.18 4.13 -10.95
CA VAL A 142 16.93 5.09 -11.78
C VAL A 142 16.00 6.19 -12.36
N GLN A 143 14.72 5.87 -12.49
CA GLN A 143 13.62 6.74 -12.93
C GLN A 143 12.79 7.26 -11.75
N LEU A 144 13.32 7.21 -10.51
CA LEU A 144 12.69 7.71 -9.29
C LEU A 144 11.48 6.94 -8.75
N GLY A 145 11.12 5.79 -9.33
CA GLY A 145 10.08 4.94 -8.75
C GLY A 145 10.45 4.48 -7.33
N LEU A 146 9.54 4.73 -6.39
CA LEU A 146 9.70 4.39 -4.98
C LEU A 146 9.12 3.00 -4.65
N GLY A 147 8.17 2.53 -5.44
CA GLY A 147 7.44 1.28 -5.22
C GLY A 147 8.15 0.03 -5.77
N LEU A 148 7.85 -1.13 -5.17
CA LEU A 148 8.16 -2.46 -5.72
C LEU A 148 7.14 -2.81 -6.81
N LEU A 149 7.59 -3.28 -7.97
CA LEU A 149 6.70 -3.87 -8.97
C LEU A 149 6.53 -5.40 -8.81
N GLN A 150 7.43 -6.03 -8.05
CA GLN A 150 7.42 -7.48 -7.82
C GLN A 150 6.09 -7.94 -7.17
N PRO A 151 5.41 -8.96 -7.73
CA PRO A 151 4.19 -9.49 -7.14
C PRO A 151 4.55 -10.29 -5.89
N LEU A 152 4.23 -9.74 -4.71
CA LEU A 152 4.56 -10.40 -3.43
C LEU A 152 3.34 -10.37 -2.49
N GLY A 153 2.14 -10.34 -3.05
CA GLY A 153 0.89 -10.65 -2.35
C GLY A 153 0.35 -12.00 -2.79
N HIS A 154 -0.75 -12.41 -2.16
CA HIS A 154 -1.66 -13.37 -2.77
C HIS A 154 -2.35 -12.76 -4.01
N VAL A 155 -2.61 -11.45 -3.95
CA VAL A 155 -3.21 -10.66 -5.02
C VAL A 155 -2.45 -9.36 -5.18
N ASP A 156 -1.98 -9.07 -6.38
CA ASP A 156 -1.22 -7.85 -6.69
C ASP A 156 -1.98 -7.04 -7.76
N PHE A 157 -2.34 -5.80 -7.42
CA PHE A 157 -3.10 -4.90 -8.27
C PHE A 157 -2.20 -3.83 -8.89
N TYR A 158 -2.32 -3.65 -10.21
CA TYR A 158 -1.51 -2.72 -10.99
C TYR A 158 -2.40 -1.69 -11.70
N PRO A 159 -2.99 -0.73 -10.97
CA PRO A 159 -3.71 0.40 -11.56
C PRO A 159 -2.80 1.14 -12.54
N ASN A 160 -3.31 1.31 -13.76
CA ASN A 160 -2.60 1.94 -14.87
C ASN A 160 -1.25 1.28 -15.19
N GLY A 161 -1.11 -0.02 -14.88
CA GLY A 161 0.13 -0.77 -15.03
C GLY A 161 1.08 -0.72 -13.83
N GLY A 162 0.74 0.02 -12.77
CA GLY A 162 1.48 0.09 -11.51
C GLY A 162 2.86 0.75 -11.60
N LEU A 163 3.10 1.51 -12.66
CA LEU A 163 4.25 2.39 -12.86
C LEU A 163 3.82 3.81 -12.46
N GLU A 164 4.20 4.85 -13.20
CA GLU A 164 3.74 6.22 -12.94
C GLU A 164 2.25 6.39 -13.24
N GLN A 165 1.55 7.05 -12.31
CA GLN A 165 0.11 7.24 -12.44
C GLN A 165 -0.18 8.41 -13.40
N PRO A 166 -1.10 8.24 -14.37
CA PRO A 166 -1.37 9.26 -15.40
C PRO A 166 -1.88 10.58 -14.83
N GLN A 167 -2.37 10.55 -13.59
CA GLN A 167 -2.85 11.70 -12.82
C GLN A 167 -1.74 12.56 -12.23
N CYS A 168 -0.53 12.01 -12.12
CA CYS A 168 0.58 12.65 -11.43
C CYS A 168 1.46 13.46 -12.39
N PRO A 169 2.04 14.58 -11.92
CA PRO A 169 2.97 15.34 -12.74
C PRO A 169 4.16 14.46 -13.12
N LYS A 170 4.51 14.46 -14.42
CA LYS A 170 5.64 13.65 -14.89
C LYS A 170 6.92 14.11 -14.22
N MET A 171 7.69 13.15 -13.70
CA MET A 171 8.97 13.46 -13.09
C MET A 171 9.98 13.86 -14.16
N THR A 172 10.27 15.16 -14.27
CA THR A 172 11.38 15.68 -15.10
C THR A 172 12.56 16.04 -14.20
N GLY A 173 13.48 15.11 -13.96
CA GLY A 173 14.64 15.35 -13.09
C GLY A 173 15.52 14.12 -12.87
N ASN A 174 16.66 14.30 -12.18
CA ASN A 174 17.51 13.20 -11.73
C ASN A 174 17.39 12.99 -10.20
N ILE A 175 17.93 11.87 -9.71
CA ILE A 175 17.92 11.46 -8.30
C ILE A 175 18.50 12.54 -7.37
N TRP A 176 19.46 13.33 -7.84
CA TRP A 176 20.07 14.40 -7.04
C TRP A 176 19.13 15.56 -6.79
N ASN A 177 18.36 15.99 -7.80
CA ASN A 177 17.35 17.04 -7.62
C ASN A 177 16.27 16.57 -6.65
N ALA A 178 15.80 15.32 -6.79
CA ALA A 178 14.86 14.71 -5.87
C ALA A 178 15.39 14.74 -4.41
N ILE A 179 16.60 14.24 -4.17
CA ILE A 179 17.20 14.23 -2.83
C ILE A 179 17.38 15.65 -2.26
N ILE A 180 17.85 16.61 -3.06
CA ILE A 180 18.03 18.00 -2.59
C ILE A 180 16.69 18.64 -2.22
N HIS A 181 15.65 18.44 -3.03
CA HIS A 181 14.31 18.94 -2.72
C HIS A 181 13.73 18.26 -1.45
N ALA A 182 13.95 16.95 -1.27
CA ALA A 182 13.55 16.22 -0.06
C ALA A 182 14.23 16.74 1.20
N LEU A 183 15.52 17.09 1.11
CA LEU A 183 16.29 17.64 2.22
C LEU A 183 15.92 19.09 2.55
N ASN A 184 15.40 19.84 1.57
CA ASN A 184 15.09 21.26 1.71
C ASN A 184 13.61 21.57 2.00
N ASN A 185 12.73 20.57 2.09
CA ASN A 185 11.28 20.74 2.29
C ASN A 185 10.59 21.68 1.28
N GLU A 186 11.21 21.94 0.12
CA GLU A 186 10.67 22.80 -0.92
C GLU A 186 10.17 21.96 -2.10
N GLY A 187 8.84 21.85 -2.27
CA GLY A 187 8.19 21.37 -3.50
C GLY A 187 8.42 19.90 -3.90
N PHE A 188 9.22 19.14 -3.13
CA PHE A 188 9.50 17.71 -3.36
C PHE A 188 8.24 16.84 -3.33
N VAL A 189 7.33 17.19 -2.42
CA VAL A 189 6.25 16.32 -1.93
C VAL A 189 5.22 16.04 -3.02
N ASP A 190 4.81 17.04 -3.80
CA ASP A 190 3.67 16.89 -4.70
C ASP A 190 3.98 16.16 -6.01
N THR A 191 5.24 16.17 -6.47
CA THR A 191 5.63 15.53 -7.74
C THR A 191 6.21 14.14 -7.54
N VAL A 192 7.02 13.94 -6.49
CA VAL A 192 7.68 12.64 -6.25
C VAL A 192 6.75 11.65 -5.56
N LEU A 193 5.93 12.11 -4.60
CA LEU A 193 5.07 11.22 -3.83
C LEU A 193 3.70 11.01 -4.45
N CYS A 194 3.32 11.72 -5.53
CA CYS A 194 1.97 11.61 -6.08
C CYS A 194 1.64 10.17 -6.51
N SER A 195 2.51 9.56 -7.34
CA SER A 195 2.32 8.16 -7.78
C SER A 195 2.37 7.21 -6.58
N HIS A 196 3.27 7.46 -5.64
CA HIS A 196 3.42 6.65 -4.42
C HIS A 196 2.14 6.67 -3.54
N LEU A 197 1.63 7.87 -3.24
CA LEU A 197 0.42 8.11 -2.44
C LEU A 197 -0.88 7.75 -3.19
N PHE A 198 -0.84 7.54 -4.50
CA PHE A 198 -2.03 7.16 -5.25
C PHE A 198 -2.62 5.83 -4.76
N SER A 199 -1.79 4.91 -4.27
CA SER A 199 -2.22 3.67 -3.62
C SER A 199 -3.10 3.95 -2.39
N VAL A 200 -2.72 4.92 -1.56
CA VAL A 200 -3.48 5.38 -0.38
C VAL A 200 -4.82 5.99 -0.78
N TYR A 201 -4.81 6.87 -1.79
CA TYR A 201 -6.03 7.54 -2.24
C TYR A 201 -7.04 6.60 -2.87
N THR A 202 -6.59 5.69 -3.74
CA THR A 202 -7.47 4.70 -4.37
C THR A 202 -7.98 3.66 -3.36
N PHE A 203 -7.15 3.23 -2.41
CA PHE A 203 -7.62 2.39 -1.30
C PHE A 203 -8.67 3.13 -0.47
N THR A 204 -8.44 4.39 -0.11
CA THR A 204 -9.41 5.19 0.66
C THR A 204 -10.73 5.39 -0.09
N ASP A 205 -10.68 5.66 -1.40
CA ASP A 205 -11.88 5.78 -2.25
C ASP A 205 -12.64 4.44 -2.34
N SER A 206 -11.93 3.31 -2.38
CA SER A 206 -12.56 1.98 -2.36
C SER A 206 -13.34 1.67 -1.08
N ILE A 207 -13.02 2.35 0.03
CA ILE A 207 -13.78 2.26 1.29
C ILE A 207 -15.04 3.12 1.18
N ARG A 208 -14.88 4.39 0.80
CA ARG A 208 -15.96 5.39 0.83
C ARG A 208 -17.05 5.14 -0.20
N ASN A 209 -16.69 4.58 -1.35
CA ASN A 209 -17.56 4.61 -2.50
C ASN A 209 -18.02 3.21 -2.91
N SER A 210 -19.18 2.81 -2.40
CA SER A 210 -19.83 1.55 -2.76
C SER A 210 -20.22 1.44 -4.24
N ASN A 211 -20.31 2.56 -4.96
CA ASN A 211 -20.55 2.58 -6.41
C ASN A 211 -19.26 2.43 -7.24
N CYS A 212 -18.10 2.42 -6.57
CA CYS A 212 -16.79 2.39 -7.19
C CYS A 212 -16.12 1.04 -6.90
N SER A 213 -16.28 0.11 -7.83
CA SER A 213 -16.04 -1.30 -7.53
C SER A 213 -14.65 -1.81 -7.90
N TYR A 214 -13.78 -0.91 -8.41
CA TYR A 214 -12.37 -1.12 -8.76
C TYR A 214 -12.11 -2.49 -9.42
N VAL A 215 -12.96 -2.84 -10.39
CA VAL A 215 -12.87 -4.12 -11.10
C VAL A 215 -11.52 -4.22 -11.78
N SER A 216 -10.78 -5.24 -11.40
CA SER A 216 -9.44 -5.53 -11.90
C SER A 216 -9.46 -6.90 -12.55
N ILE A 217 -8.80 -7.02 -13.70
CA ILE A 217 -8.83 -8.21 -14.54
C ILE A 217 -7.47 -8.88 -14.49
N ALA A 218 -7.45 -10.19 -14.23
CA ALA A 218 -6.21 -10.96 -14.27
C ALA A 218 -5.61 -10.88 -15.68
N CYS A 219 -4.35 -10.50 -15.79
CA CYS A 219 -3.70 -10.33 -17.08
C CYS A 219 -2.18 -10.45 -16.91
N SER A 220 -1.43 -10.62 -18.01
CA SER A 220 0.04 -10.64 -17.92
C SER A 220 0.68 -9.25 -18.03
N SER A 221 -0.06 -8.24 -18.52
CA SER A 221 0.39 -6.84 -18.56
C SER A 221 -0.78 -5.87 -18.82
N MET A 222 -0.57 -4.60 -18.50
CA MET A 222 -1.52 -3.52 -18.80
C MET A 222 -1.72 -3.30 -20.32
N GLU A 223 -0.66 -3.49 -21.11
CA GLU A 223 -0.72 -3.38 -22.57
C GLU A 223 -1.69 -4.39 -23.16
N LYS A 224 -1.60 -5.66 -22.74
CA LYS A 224 -2.51 -6.71 -23.19
C LYS A 224 -3.95 -6.46 -22.75
N LEU A 225 -4.15 -5.90 -21.55
CA LEU A 225 -5.49 -5.52 -21.10
C LEU A 225 -6.12 -4.41 -21.97
N THR A 226 -5.33 -3.44 -22.43
CA THR A 226 -5.85 -2.21 -23.06
C THR A 226 -5.83 -2.23 -24.58
N GLN A 227 -4.89 -2.94 -25.19
CA GLN A 227 -4.67 -2.93 -26.64
C GLN A 227 -5.11 -4.24 -27.32
N THR A 228 -5.51 -5.25 -26.55
CA THR A 228 -5.93 -6.56 -27.06
C THR A 228 -7.17 -7.07 -26.32
N ASP A 229 -7.87 -8.03 -26.91
CA ASP A 229 -9.00 -8.72 -26.25
C ASP A 229 -8.56 -9.95 -25.42
N GLU A 230 -7.24 -10.19 -25.26
CA GLU A 230 -6.69 -11.40 -24.65
C GLU A 230 -7.18 -11.65 -23.22
N CYS A 231 -7.36 -10.59 -22.44
CA CYS A 231 -7.73 -10.68 -21.02
C CYS A 231 -9.23 -10.51 -20.76
N SER A 232 -10.04 -10.32 -21.80
CA SER A 232 -11.48 -9.97 -21.68
C SER A 232 -12.33 -10.99 -20.91
N ARG A 233 -11.92 -12.26 -20.86
CA ARG A 233 -12.62 -13.35 -20.15
C ARG A 233 -11.87 -13.86 -18.92
N ASN A 234 -10.80 -13.18 -18.52
CA ASN A 234 -10.00 -13.61 -17.39
C ASN A 234 -10.74 -13.36 -16.07
N PRO A 235 -10.36 -14.09 -15.00
CA PRO A 235 -10.95 -13.88 -13.69
C PRO A 235 -10.79 -12.44 -13.21
N ILE A 236 -11.78 -11.98 -12.44
CA ILE A 236 -11.80 -10.63 -11.89
C ILE A 236 -11.54 -10.64 -10.38
N ASN A 237 -10.99 -9.54 -9.89
CA ASN A 237 -10.90 -9.21 -8.47
C ASN A 237 -11.20 -7.71 -8.30
N ARG A 238 -11.33 -7.22 -7.07
CA ARG A 238 -11.67 -5.82 -6.79
C ARG A 238 -10.56 -5.19 -5.97
N MET A 239 -9.84 -4.23 -6.56
CA MET A 239 -8.75 -3.56 -5.84
C MET A 239 -9.31 -2.77 -4.64
N GLY A 240 -8.56 -2.76 -3.52
CA GLY A 240 -8.92 -2.01 -2.33
C GLY A 240 -9.66 -2.83 -1.27
N LEU A 241 -10.57 -2.21 -0.51
CA LEU A 241 -11.23 -2.84 0.64
C LEU A 241 -11.93 -4.16 0.27
N HIS A 242 -12.49 -4.25 -0.93
CA HIS A 242 -13.26 -5.40 -1.40
C HIS A 242 -12.43 -6.49 -2.11
N ALA A 243 -11.10 -6.46 -1.98
CA ALA A 243 -10.24 -7.51 -2.52
C ALA A 243 -10.57 -8.87 -1.93
N SER A 244 -10.57 -9.89 -2.80
CA SER A 244 -10.80 -11.29 -2.44
C SER A 244 -9.50 -12.07 -2.47
N SER A 245 -9.32 -13.03 -1.55
CA SER A 245 -8.17 -13.94 -1.53
C SER A 245 -8.15 -14.96 -2.69
N PHE A 246 -9.24 -15.03 -3.45
CA PHE A 246 -9.34 -15.81 -4.68
C PHE A 246 -10.19 -15.05 -5.72
N PRO A 247 -9.80 -15.04 -7.01
CA PRO A 247 -8.58 -15.63 -7.58
C PRO A 247 -7.29 -14.88 -7.19
N GLN A 248 -6.19 -15.62 -7.08
CA GLN A 248 -4.84 -15.10 -6.79
C GLN A 248 -4.08 -14.71 -8.06
N GLY A 249 -3.07 -13.86 -7.92
CA GLY A 249 -2.18 -13.43 -9.00
C GLY A 249 -2.24 -11.93 -9.27
N SER A 250 -1.81 -11.54 -10.48
CA SER A 250 -1.68 -10.13 -10.89
C SER A 250 -2.92 -9.64 -11.64
N PHE A 251 -3.48 -8.52 -11.19
CA PHE A 251 -4.68 -7.91 -11.74
C PHE A 251 -4.40 -6.48 -12.18
N TYR A 252 -4.98 -6.10 -13.32
CA TYR A 252 -4.79 -4.80 -13.95
C TYR A 252 -6.12 -4.08 -14.10
N LEU A 253 -6.08 -2.75 -14.02
CA LEU A 253 -7.24 -1.88 -14.17
C LEU A 253 -6.79 -0.49 -14.64
N SER A 254 -7.69 0.23 -15.30
CA SER A 254 -7.50 1.65 -15.62
C SER A 254 -8.29 2.51 -14.62
N THR A 255 -7.66 3.54 -14.08
CA THR A 255 -8.37 4.58 -13.31
C THR A 255 -8.80 5.73 -14.23
N GLN A 256 -9.68 6.62 -13.77
CA GLN A 256 -10.09 7.84 -14.49
C GLN A 256 -9.22 9.05 -14.12
N ASP A 257 -9.33 10.15 -14.87
CA ASP A 257 -8.51 11.36 -14.70
C ASP A 257 -8.49 11.92 -13.27
N ALA A 258 -7.35 12.52 -12.89
CA ALA A 258 -7.01 13.02 -11.55
C ALA A 258 -8.06 13.94 -10.94
N ASN A 259 -8.70 14.75 -11.79
CA ASN A 259 -9.63 15.79 -11.37
C ASN A 259 -11.07 15.29 -11.25
N ARG A 260 -11.31 13.98 -11.39
CA ARG A 260 -12.63 13.38 -11.25
C ARG A 260 -12.60 12.29 -10.19
N TYR A 261 -12.92 12.70 -8.96
CA TYR A 261 -13.39 11.77 -7.94
C TYR A 261 -14.77 11.21 -8.36
N PRO A 262 -15.04 9.90 -8.23
CA PRO A 262 -14.17 8.83 -7.73
C PRO A 262 -13.12 8.34 -8.74
N TYR A 263 -12.01 7.73 -8.32
CA TYR A 263 -10.91 7.42 -9.25
C TYR A 263 -11.13 6.16 -10.11
N CYS A 264 -12.09 5.30 -9.80
CA CYS A 264 -12.40 4.16 -10.67
C CYS A 264 -13.21 4.58 -11.92
N ARG A 265 -13.04 3.82 -13.00
CA ARG A 265 -13.96 3.87 -14.15
C ARG A 265 -15.24 3.10 -13.82
N ARG A 266 -16.39 3.69 -14.15
CA ARG A 266 -17.72 3.07 -14.04
C ARG A 266 -18.03 2.21 -15.26
#